data_AF-A0A960CBA9-F1
#
_entry.id   AF-A0A960CBA9-F1
#
_cell.length_a   1.000
_cell.length_b   1.000
_cell.length_c   1.000
_cell.angle_alpha   90.00
_cell.angle_beta   90.00
_cell.angle_gamma   90.00
#
_symmetry.space_group_name_H-M   'P 1'
#
loop_
_entity.id
_entity.type
_entity.pdbx_description
1 polymer ?
#
loop_
_entity_poly.entity_id
_entity_poly.type
_entity_poly.pdbx_seq_one_letter_code
_entity_poly.pdbx_strand_id
1 'polypeptide(L)' 'MKRMIFGAAFVGTVLGTSLGTGTASADVTQVEGNYATLAACQADGPHVQITEDNGAYSHWSCEQGEDGLYYLYLST' A
#
# COMPACT_ATOMS: atom_id res chain seq x y z
N MET A 1 -13.06 -14.36 29.02
CA MET A 1 -13.47 -13.19 28.21
C MET A 1 -12.69 -11.98 28.71
N LYS A 2 -11.70 -11.50 27.95
CA LYS A 2 -10.97 -10.27 28.28
C LYS A 2 -10.67 -9.54 26.96
N ARG A 3 -10.90 -8.24 27.00
CA ARG A 3 -11.15 -7.35 25.88
C ARG A 3 -9.87 -6.97 25.14
N MET A 4 -10.03 -6.88 23.82
CA MET A 4 -9.34 -6.06 22.82
C MET A 4 -8.35 -5.02 23.35
N ILE A 5 -7.11 -5.10 22.88
CA ILE A 5 -6.24 -3.96 22.60
C ILE A 5 -5.50 -4.28 21.29
N PHE A 6 -6.06 -3.86 20.15
CA PHE A 6 -5.26 -3.65 18.94
C PHE A 6 -4.85 -2.18 18.98
N GLY A 7 -3.78 -1.91 19.73
CA GLY A 7 -3.17 -0.60 19.83
C GLY A 7 -2.45 -0.32 18.51
N ALA A 8 -2.99 0.63 17.75
CA ALA A 8 -2.31 1.25 16.64
C ALA A 8 -1.01 1.90 17.16
N ALA A 9 0.12 1.38 16.73
CA ALA A 9 1.41 2.04 16.82
C ALA A 9 2.05 1.96 15.44
N PHE A 10 1.78 2.98 14.63
CA PHE A 10 2.55 3.26 13.42
C PHE A 10 3.97 3.64 13.85
N VAL A 11 4.88 2.67 13.84
CA VAL A 11 6.31 2.96 13.87
C VAL A 11 6.75 2.99 12.41
N GLY A 12 6.57 4.17 11.80
CA GLY A 12 7.13 4.49 10.50
C GLY A 12 8.65 4.59 10.63
N THR A 13 9.35 3.49 10.38
CA THR A 13 10.78 3.51 10.04
C THR A 13 11.16 2.15 9.48
N VAL A 14 11.38 2.06 8.18
CA VAL A 14 12.49 1.35 7.54
C VAL A 14 12.40 1.59 6.03
N LEU A 15 13.52 2.10 5.53
CA LEU A 15 13.86 2.36 4.14
C LEU A 15 13.75 1.07 3.31
N GLY A 16 12.89 1.05 2.30
CA GLY A 16 12.74 -0.09 1.38
C GLY A 16 12.73 0.39 -0.06
N THR A 17 13.84 0.19 -0.76
CA THR A 17 14.05 0.48 -2.17
C THR A 17 13.02 -0.23 -3.05
N SER A 18 12.21 0.54 -3.77
CA SER A 18 11.22 0.08 -4.75
C SER A 18 11.90 -0.63 -5.94
N LEU A 19 11.82 -1.96 -5.97
CA LEU A 19 12.23 -2.78 -7.11
C LEU A 19 11.12 -2.72 -8.17
N GLY A 20 11.40 -2.01 -9.26
CA GLY A 20 10.53 -1.94 -10.43
C GLY A 20 10.54 -3.24 -11.24
N THR A 21 9.36 -3.70 -11.62
CA THR A 21 9.14 -4.71 -12.66
C THR A 21 8.14 -4.14 -13.67
N GLY A 22 8.66 -3.63 -14.78
CA GLY A 22 7.83 -3.07 -15.85
C GLY A 22 7.20 -4.14 -16.72
N THR A 23 5.91 -3.99 -17.06
CA THR A 23 5.35 -4.31 -18.38
C THR A 23 4.04 -3.51 -18.60
N ALA A 24 3.94 -2.87 -19.78
CA ALA A 24 2.85 -2.04 -20.32
C ALA A 24 2.60 -0.67 -19.63
N SER A 25 2.54 0.37 -20.47
CA SER A 25 2.49 1.79 -20.11
C SER A 25 1.20 2.23 -19.39
N ALA A 26 0.99 1.76 -18.17
CA ALA A 26 0.28 2.50 -17.14
C ALA A 26 1.36 3.01 -16.18
N ASP A 27 1.30 4.28 -15.77
CA ASP A 27 2.20 4.77 -14.74
C ASP A 27 1.85 4.02 -13.45
N VAL A 28 2.60 2.97 -13.14
CA VAL A 28 2.42 2.18 -11.92
C VAL A 28 3.37 2.74 -10.87
N THR A 29 2.81 3.45 -9.91
CA THR A 29 3.57 4.05 -8.81
C THR A 29 3.25 3.30 -7.52
N GLN A 30 4.30 2.86 -6.81
CA GLN A 30 4.15 2.31 -5.47
C GLN A 30 3.96 3.48 -4.48
N VAL A 31 2.93 3.39 -3.64
CA VAL A 31 2.73 4.34 -2.54
C VAL A 31 3.76 4.06 -1.45
N GLU A 32 4.35 5.11 -0.89
CA GLU A 32 5.30 4.98 0.21
C GLU A 32 4.64 4.32 1.44
N GLY A 33 5.14 3.15 1.83
CA GLY A 33 4.66 2.41 3.01
C GLY A 33 4.49 0.91 2.76
N ASN A 34 4.08 0.21 3.79
CA ASN A 34 3.74 -1.22 3.74
C ASN A 34 2.66 -1.56 4.78
N TYR A 35 2.00 -2.70 4.58
CA TYR A 35 0.91 -3.19 5.42
C TYR A 35 1.21 -4.63 5.88
N ALA A 36 0.93 -4.93 7.14
CA ALA A 36 1.12 -6.28 7.67
C ALA A 36 0.08 -7.30 7.16
N THR A 37 -1.05 -6.84 6.60
CA THR A 37 -2.12 -7.72 6.11
C THR A 37 -2.75 -7.17 4.83
N LEU A 38 -3.22 -8.07 3.97
CA LEU A 38 -3.95 -7.71 2.75
C LEU A 38 -5.18 -6.84 3.07
N ALA A 39 -5.91 -7.19 4.13
CA ALA A 39 -7.12 -6.48 4.52
C ALA A 39 -6.85 -5.01 4.90
N ALA A 40 -5.73 -4.72 5.55
CA ALA A 40 -5.33 -3.35 5.86
C ALA A 40 -5.00 -2.56 4.58
N CYS A 41 -4.22 -3.16 3.67
CA CYS A 41 -3.90 -2.52 2.39
C CYS A 41 -5.18 -2.25 1.56
N GLN A 42 -6.11 -3.20 1.51
CA GLN A 42 -7.37 -3.06 0.79
C GLN A 42 -8.33 -2.03 1.40
N ALA A 43 -8.25 -1.80 2.71
CA ALA A 43 -9.04 -0.78 3.39
C ALA A 43 -8.53 0.63 3.05
N ASP A 44 -7.22 0.81 2.97
CA ASP A 44 -6.59 2.12 2.71
C ASP A 44 -6.50 2.43 1.21
N GLY A 45 -6.38 1.43 0.34
CA GLY A 45 -6.24 1.58 -1.12
C GLY A 45 -7.21 2.58 -1.77
N PRO A 46 -8.54 2.46 -1.57
CA PRO A 46 -9.51 3.41 -2.11
C PRO A 46 -9.35 4.85 -1.59
N HIS A 47 -8.90 5.00 -0.34
CA HIS A 47 -8.67 6.32 0.23
C HIS A 47 -7.43 6.98 -0.38
N VAL A 48 -6.33 6.24 -0.40
CA VAL A 48 -5.05 6.68 -0.95
C VAL A 48 -5.15 7.01 -2.44
N GLN A 49 -5.87 6.19 -3.21
CA GLN A 49 -6.13 6.46 -4.63
C GLN A 49 -6.72 7.85 -4.89
N ILE A 50 -7.62 8.32 -4.02
CA ILE A 50 -8.31 9.60 -4.18
C ILE A 50 -7.42 10.76 -3.70
N THR A 51 -6.61 10.53 -2.67
CA THR A 51 -5.78 11.58 -2.05
C THR A 51 -4.44 11.78 -2.76
N GLU A 52 -3.87 10.72 -3.35
CA GLU A 52 -2.59 10.79 -4.04
C GLU A 52 -2.69 11.54 -5.37
N ASP A 53 -1.74 12.45 -5.57
CA ASP A 53 -1.63 13.33 -6.74
C ASP A 53 -2.98 13.95 -7.20
N ASN A 54 -3.82 14.33 -6.22
CA ASN A 54 -5.17 14.87 -6.44
C ASN A 54 -6.11 13.96 -7.26
N GLY A 55 -6.00 12.63 -7.11
CA GLY A 55 -6.83 11.67 -7.81
C GLY A 55 -6.39 11.42 -9.24
N ALA A 56 -5.09 11.56 -9.53
CA ALA A 56 -4.51 11.22 -10.84
C ALA A 56 -4.67 9.73 -11.20
N TYR A 57 -4.85 8.86 -10.21
CA TYR A 57 -4.90 7.41 -10.37
C TYR A 57 -6.33 6.86 -10.41
N SER A 58 -6.59 5.96 -11.36
CA SER A 58 -7.92 5.37 -11.62
C SER A 58 -8.06 3.94 -11.08
N HIS A 59 -6.93 3.31 -10.74
CA HIS A 59 -6.84 1.96 -10.18
C HIS A 59 -5.86 1.88 -9.01
N TRP A 60 -6.09 0.91 -8.12
CA TRP A 60 -5.19 0.54 -7.04
C TRP A 60 -5.10 -0.98 -6.92
N SER A 61 -3.94 -1.48 -6.49
CA SER A 61 -3.71 -2.90 -6.22
C SER A 61 -2.85 -3.09 -4.96
N CYS A 62 -3.09 -4.18 -4.25
CA CYS A 62 -2.30 -4.59 -3.09
C CYS A 62 -1.55 -5.88 -3.41
N GLU A 63 -0.23 -5.85 -3.36
CA GLU A 63 0.63 -6.99 -3.70
C GLU A 63 1.53 -7.35 -2.52
N GLN A 64 1.74 -8.65 -2.29
CA GLN A 64 2.59 -9.12 -1.21
C GLN A 64 4.05 -9.21 -1.69
N GLY A 65 4.97 -8.59 -0.96
CA GLY A 65 6.40 -8.70 -1.17
C GLY A 65 7.00 -9.98 -0.59
N GLU A 66 8.25 -10.26 -0.94
CA GLU A 66 9.01 -11.43 -0.46
C GLU A 66 9.30 -11.39 1.05
N ASP A 67 9.17 -10.22 1.65
CA ASP A 67 9.25 -9.97 3.09
C ASP A 67 7.96 -10.32 3.84
N GLY A 68 6.90 -10.69 3.12
CA GLY A 68 5.59 -11.04 3.67
C GLY A 68 4.70 -9.83 3.97
N LEU A 69 5.16 -8.61 3.68
CA LEU A 69 4.37 -7.39 3.81
C LEU A 69 3.60 -7.11 2.52
N TYR A 70 2.54 -6.31 2.61
CA TYR A 70 1.73 -5.88 1.49
C TYR A 70 2.06 -4.44 1.11
N TYR A 71 2.10 -4.18 -0.19
CA TYR A 71 2.44 -2.89 -0.77
C TYR A 71 1.30 -2.42 -1.66
N LEU A 72 1.01 -1.12 -1.59
CA LEU A 72 -0.05 -0.50 -2.37
C LEU A 72 0.55 0.11 -3.64
N TYR A 73 -0.02 -0.23 -4.78
CA TYR A 73 0.34 0.31 -6.09
C TYR A 73 -0.85 1.06 -6.66
N LEU A 74 -0.58 2.17 -7.32
CA LEU A 74 -1.56 2.99 -8.01
C LEU A 74 -1.26 2.97 -9.50
N SER A 75 -2.32 3.02 -10.31
CA SER A 75 -2.19 3.11 -11.76
C SER A 75 -3.32 3.92 -12.38
N THR A 76 -3.05 4.45 -13.58
CA THR A 76 -3.95 5.28 -14.38
C THR A 76 -4.61 4.51 -15.50
#